data_AF-A0A7S1PR64-F1
#
_entry.id   AF-A0A7S1PR64-F1
#
_cell.length_a   1.000
_cell.length_b   1.000
_cell.length_c   1.000
_cell.angle_alpha   90.00
_cell.angle_beta   90.00
_cell.angle_gamma   90.00
#
_symmetry.space_group_name_H-M   'P 1'
#
loop_
_entity.id
_entity.type
_entity.pdbx_description
1 polymer ?
#
loop_
_entity_poly.entity_id
_entity_poly.type
_entity_poly.pdbx_seq_one_letter_code
_entity_poly.pdbx_strand_id
1 'polypeptide(L)'
;LLLGVAPFVLEGVAAFGPLIAAAWDEAGLLLASATGTTMECPGRATADGRWRCQALHGAKLPIGLAGRPFQGVAAIARHENRAALRAAIIHPGESTMTFYSRASREAAPWLPAGEVRIEGSPSALSLAAEEALLMAPGSGAVQRMRMEDGSLAEAARAVPSHEGHLWQAACSMPNGGVARLALNPEDPLVLEPTLLLP
;
A
#
# COMPACT_ATOMS: atom_id res chain seq x y z
N LEU A 1 -4.24 18.09 20.27
CA LEU A 1 -4.27 18.99 19.09
C LEU A 1 -4.53 18.15 17.85
N LEU A 2 -5.81 17.85 17.57
CA LEU A 2 -6.22 17.28 16.30
C LEU A 2 -6.37 18.46 15.32
N LEU A 3 -5.27 18.84 14.67
CA LEU A 3 -5.34 19.76 13.53
C LEU A 3 -6.17 19.05 12.46
N GLY A 4 -7.25 19.71 12.02
CA GLY A 4 -8.21 19.14 11.08
C GLY A 4 -7.50 18.59 9.84
N VAL A 5 -7.86 17.36 9.48
CA VAL A 5 -7.39 16.74 8.24
C VAL A 5 -8.15 17.43 7.11
N ALA A 6 -7.51 18.39 6.44
CA ALA A 6 -8.06 18.98 5.23
C ALA A 6 -8.01 17.92 4.10
N PRO A 7 -9.09 17.75 3.32
CA PRO A 7 -9.04 16.87 2.15
C PRO A 7 -7.97 17.36 1.18
N PHE A 8 -7.32 16.44 0.50
CA PHE A 8 -6.32 16.76 -0.52
C PHE A 8 -6.53 15.96 -1.81
N VAL A 9 -5.98 16.47 -2.91
CA VAL A 9 -6.00 15.86 -4.24
C VAL A 9 -4.58 15.60 -4.70
N LEU A 10 -4.34 14.41 -5.24
CA LEU A 10 -3.06 14.02 -5.83
C LEU A 10 -2.97 14.55 -7.26
N GLU A 11 -1.98 15.40 -7.53
CA GLU A 11 -1.71 15.89 -8.89
C GLU A 11 -0.65 15.03 -9.57
N GLY A 12 -0.81 14.79 -10.88
CA GLY A 12 0.16 14.07 -11.70
C GLY A 12 0.02 12.54 -11.69
N VAL A 13 -0.88 11.96 -10.89
CA VAL A 13 -1.05 10.49 -10.79
C VAL A 13 -1.95 9.89 -11.88
N ALA A 14 -2.89 10.67 -12.40
CA ALA A 14 -3.95 10.17 -13.30
C ALA A 14 -3.41 9.55 -14.60
N ALA A 15 -2.25 9.97 -15.07
CA ALA A 15 -1.63 9.46 -16.29
C ALA A 15 -1.13 8.00 -16.18
N PHE A 16 -1.05 7.45 -14.95
CA PHE A 16 -0.44 6.14 -14.69
C PHE A 16 -1.44 5.03 -14.38
N GLY A 17 -2.74 5.33 -14.47
CA GLY A 17 -3.82 4.39 -14.20
C GLY A 17 -4.17 4.25 -12.71
N PRO A 18 -4.98 3.24 -12.34
CA PRO A 18 -5.42 3.03 -10.96
C PRO A 18 -4.25 2.84 -9.99
N LEU A 19 -4.36 3.40 -8.79
CA LEU A 19 -3.40 3.17 -7.71
C LEU A 19 -3.65 1.80 -7.07
N ILE A 20 -2.58 1.08 -6.75
CA ILE A 20 -2.64 -0.27 -6.15
C ILE A 20 -1.91 -0.37 -4.81
N ALA A 21 -1.05 0.60 -4.49
CA ALA A 21 -0.34 0.66 -3.22
C ALA A 21 0.01 2.10 -2.87
N ALA A 22 0.05 2.39 -1.57
CA ALA A 22 0.51 3.65 -1.04
C ALA A 22 1.24 3.41 0.29
N ALA A 23 2.29 4.20 0.55
CA ALA A 23 2.93 4.31 1.85
C ALA A 23 3.24 5.77 2.15
N TRP A 24 3.05 6.17 3.39
CA TRP A 24 3.34 7.53 3.85
C TRP A 24 4.41 7.48 4.94
N ASP A 25 5.50 8.19 4.69
CA ASP A 25 6.60 8.36 5.64
C ASP A 25 6.97 9.85 5.79
N GLU A 26 8.07 10.13 6.48
CA GLU A 26 8.56 11.49 6.70
C GLU A 26 9.04 12.21 5.42
N ALA A 27 9.41 11.50 4.36
CA ALA A 27 9.75 12.11 3.06
C ALA A 27 8.49 12.45 2.25
N GLY A 28 7.35 11.83 2.56
CA GLY A 28 6.06 12.11 1.95
C GLY A 28 5.35 10.84 1.50
N LEU A 29 4.45 10.97 0.52
CA LEU A 29 3.68 9.85 0.00
C LEU A 29 4.49 9.13 -1.09
N LEU A 30 4.50 7.80 -1.03
CA LEU A 30 4.99 6.91 -2.07
C LEU A 30 3.81 6.11 -2.60
N LEU A 31 3.67 6.04 -3.91
CA LEU A 31 2.54 5.42 -4.60
C LEU A 31 3.03 4.41 -5.62
N ALA A 32 2.21 3.39 -5.88
CA ALA A 32 2.34 2.52 -7.04
C ALA A 32 1.00 2.40 -7.78
N SER A 33 1.09 2.33 -9.10
CA SER A 33 -0.07 2.14 -9.98
C SER A 33 -0.14 0.74 -10.56
N ALA A 34 -1.31 0.36 -11.06
CA ALA A 34 -1.57 -0.92 -11.73
C ALA A 34 -0.73 -1.11 -13.01
N THR A 35 -0.14 -0.04 -13.55
CA THR A 35 0.81 -0.13 -14.68
C THR A 35 2.24 -0.46 -14.22
N GLY A 36 2.47 -0.51 -12.91
CA GLY A 36 3.77 -0.69 -12.27
C GLY A 36 4.53 0.60 -12.03
N THR A 37 4.02 1.75 -12.50
CA THR A 37 4.69 3.03 -12.27
C THR A 37 4.66 3.37 -10.79
N THR A 38 5.83 3.68 -10.24
CA THR A 38 6.00 4.20 -8.88
C THR A 38 6.11 5.72 -8.94
N MET A 39 5.52 6.39 -7.95
CA MET A 39 5.48 7.85 -7.87
C MET A 39 5.74 8.30 -6.45
N GLU A 40 6.28 9.49 -6.29
CA GLU A 40 6.44 10.15 -5.00
C GLU A 40 5.75 11.51 -4.97
N CYS A 41 5.15 11.83 -3.84
CA CYS A 41 4.59 13.14 -3.53
C CYS A 41 5.33 13.67 -2.30
N PRO A 42 6.38 14.50 -2.48
CA PRO A 42 7.27 14.87 -1.38
C PRO A 42 6.56 15.74 -0.34
N GLY A 43 7.00 15.64 0.92
CA GLY A 43 6.53 16.47 2.03
C GLY A 43 5.12 16.12 2.53
N ARG A 44 4.25 17.12 2.58
CA ARG A 44 2.84 17.01 2.99
C ARG A 44 1.98 17.77 1.99
N ALA A 45 0.68 17.47 1.95
CA ALA A 45 -0.26 18.25 1.14
C ALA A 45 -0.15 19.76 1.45
N THR A 46 -0.15 20.59 0.40
CA THR A 46 -0.05 22.04 0.55
C THR A 46 -1.37 22.63 1.05
N ALA A 47 -1.33 23.89 1.52
CA ALA A 47 -2.49 24.55 2.12
C ALA A 47 -3.69 24.72 1.16
N ASP A 48 -3.45 24.66 -0.15
CA ASP A 48 -4.47 24.66 -1.20
C ASP A 48 -5.11 23.27 -1.42
N GLY A 49 -4.75 22.27 -0.61
CA GLY A 49 -5.28 20.91 -0.68
C GLY A 49 -4.75 20.12 -1.88
N ARG A 50 -3.67 20.55 -2.54
CA ARG A 50 -3.07 19.80 -3.64
C ARG A 50 -1.77 19.15 -3.19
N TRP A 51 -1.49 17.96 -3.68
CA TRP A 51 -0.23 17.28 -3.39
C TRP A 51 0.36 16.77 -4.70
N ARG A 52 1.42 17.45 -5.14
CA ARG A 52 2.08 17.14 -6.41
C ARG A 52 2.87 15.85 -6.29
N CYS A 53 2.62 14.95 -7.23
CA CYS A 53 3.31 13.69 -7.35
C CYS A 53 4.09 13.63 -8.67
N GLN A 54 5.25 12.99 -8.64
CA GLN A 54 6.12 12.78 -9.79
C GLN A 54 6.47 11.30 -9.91
N ALA A 55 6.60 10.80 -11.14
CA ALA A 55 7.02 9.43 -11.39
C ALA A 55 8.49 9.23 -11.05
N LEU A 56 8.80 8.11 -10.41
CA LEU A 56 10.17 7.67 -10.16
C LEU A 56 10.68 6.91 -11.40
N HIS A 57 11.45 7.60 -12.23
CA HIS A 57 12.05 7.01 -13.42
C HIS A 57 12.93 5.81 -13.05
N GLY A 58 12.83 4.73 -13.83
CA GLY A 58 13.59 3.48 -13.58
C GLY A 58 13.12 2.65 -12.39
N ALA A 59 12.05 3.04 -11.68
CA ALA A 59 11.53 2.32 -10.51
C ALA A 59 10.22 1.56 -10.78
N LYS A 60 9.96 1.14 -12.02
CA LYS A 60 8.74 0.39 -12.39
C LYS A 60 8.69 -0.98 -11.71
N LEU A 61 7.61 -1.27 -10.99
CA LEU A 61 7.39 -2.56 -10.31
C LEU A 61 7.33 -3.73 -11.31
N PRO A 62 7.81 -4.93 -10.92
CA PRO A 62 7.81 -6.13 -11.74
C PRO A 62 6.43 -6.81 -11.80
N ILE A 63 5.37 -6.05 -12.06
CA ILE A 63 3.97 -6.52 -12.12
C ILE A 63 3.42 -6.58 -13.55
N GLY A 64 4.27 -6.33 -14.55
CA GLY A 64 3.86 -6.10 -15.93
C GLY A 64 3.33 -7.33 -16.64
N LEU A 65 2.01 -7.35 -16.89
CA LEU A 65 1.34 -8.32 -17.76
C LEU A 65 1.00 -7.66 -19.11
N ALA A 66 1.95 -7.62 -20.05
CA ALA A 66 1.72 -7.34 -21.48
C ALA A 66 0.68 -6.24 -21.82
N GLY A 67 0.71 -5.09 -21.12
CA GLY A 67 -0.17 -3.95 -21.37
C GLY A 67 -1.55 -3.99 -20.68
N ARG A 68 -1.82 -4.98 -19.82
CA ARG A 68 -3.01 -5.04 -18.98
C ARG A 68 -2.74 -4.46 -17.59
N PRO A 69 -3.70 -3.75 -16.96
CA PRO A 69 -3.59 -3.34 -15.57
C PRO A 69 -3.39 -4.55 -14.66
N PHE A 70 -2.47 -4.44 -13.71
CA PHE A 70 -2.28 -5.45 -12.66
C PHE A 70 -3.53 -5.57 -11.79
N GLN A 71 -3.97 -6.81 -11.54
CA GLN A 71 -5.17 -7.14 -10.75
C GLN A 71 -4.83 -7.86 -9.43
N GLY A 72 -3.55 -7.94 -9.08
CA GLY A 72 -3.13 -8.53 -7.82
C GLY A 72 -3.09 -7.51 -6.70
N VAL A 73 -2.45 -7.87 -5.60
CA VAL A 73 -2.30 -7.00 -4.43
C VAL A 73 -0.84 -6.63 -4.26
N ALA A 74 -0.57 -5.37 -3.95
CA ALA A 74 0.78 -4.89 -3.74
C ALA A 74 0.88 -3.99 -2.50
N ALA A 75 2.05 -4.01 -1.87
CA ALA A 75 2.51 -2.98 -0.96
C ALA A 75 3.84 -2.41 -1.47
N ILE A 76 4.09 -1.14 -1.17
CA ILE A 76 5.36 -0.47 -1.46
C ILE A 76 5.77 0.36 -0.26
N ALA A 77 7.06 0.43 0.04
CA ALA A 77 7.61 1.33 1.04
C ALA A 77 9.04 1.72 0.69
N ARG A 78 9.51 2.82 1.30
CA ARG A 78 10.94 3.13 1.33
C ARG A 78 11.62 2.24 2.38
N HIS A 79 12.85 1.83 2.08
CA HIS A 79 13.71 1.03 2.95
C HIS A 79 14.97 1.86 3.28
N GLU A 80 15.43 1.80 4.52
CA GLU A 80 16.60 2.51 5.04
C GLU A 80 16.57 4.04 4.77
N ASN A 81 17.62 4.56 4.11
CA ASN A 81 17.92 5.97 3.83
C ASN A 81 16.94 6.65 2.83
N ARG A 82 15.67 6.24 2.81
CA ARG A 82 14.57 6.85 2.04
C ARG A 82 14.71 6.80 0.51
N ALA A 83 15.65 6.02 -0.01
CA ALA A 83 15.88 5.94 -1.46
C ALA A 83 15.95 4.50 -1.99
N ALA A 84 16.23 3.52 -1.13
CA ALA A 84 15.93 2.13 -1.46
C ALA A 84 14.42 1.90 -1.34
N LEU A 85 13.88 1.03 -2.17
CA LEU A 85 12.46 0.68 -2.18
C LEU A 85 12.28 -0.80 -1.90
N ARG A 86 11.18 -1.13 -1.22
CA ARG A 86 10.73 -2.51 -1.03
C ARG A 86 9.29 -2.62 -1.50
N ALA A 87 8.96 -3.77 -2.07
CA ALA A 87 7.61 -4.11 -2.46
C ALA A 87 7.27 -5.52 -2.03
N ALA A 88 6.00 -5.75 -1.72
CA ALA A 88 5.42 -7.07 -1.54
C ALA A 88 4.31 -7.23 -2.58
N ILE A 89 4.35 -8.30 -3.37
CA ILE A 89 3.45 -8.50 -4.51
C ILE A 89 2.84 -9.89 -4.42
N ILE A 90 1.52 -9.97 -4.55
CA ILE A 90 0.76 -11.21 -4.76
C ILE A 90 0.14 -11.12 -6.15
N HIS A 91 0.56 -11.99 -7.06
CA HIS A 91 -0.03 -12.03 -8.40
C HIS A 91 -1.45 -12.62 -8.37
N PRO A 92 -2.31 -12.28 -9.35
CA PRO A 92 -3.67 -12.80 -9.41
C PRO A 92 -3.71 -14.34 -9.39
N GLY A 93 -4.47 -14.90 -8.46
CA GLY A 93 -4.66 -16.35 -8.33
C GLY A 93 -3.52 -17.09 -7.63
N GLU A 94 -2.49 -16.38 -7.14
CA GLU A 94 -1.39 -17.00 -6.40
C GLU A 94 -1.63 -16.98 -4.89
N SER A 95 -1.09 -18.00 -4.20
CA SER A 95 -1.02 -18.09 -2.73
C SER A 95 0.39 -17.81 -2.21
N THR A 96 1.21 -17.20 -3.05
CA THR A 96 2.59 -16.82 -2.75
C THR A 96 2.71 -15.32 -2.88
N MET A 97 3.48 -14.75 -1.96
CA MET A 97 3.83 -13.35 -1.99
C MET A 97 5.33 -13.23 -2.19
N THR A 98 5.73 -12.50 -3.21
CA THR A 98 7.13 -12.24 -3.53
C THR A 98 7.51 -10.85 -3.04
N PHE A 99 8.61 -10.78 -2.32
CA PHE A 99 9.23 -9.54 -1.90
C PHE A 99 10.24 -9.10 -2.93
N TYR A 100 10.24 -7.82 -3.26
CA TYR A 100 11.22 -7.22 -4.14
C TYR A 100 11.93 -6.08 -3.43
N SER A 101 13.22 -5.94 -3.69
CA SER A 101 14.04 -4.81 -3.25
C SER A 101 14.62 -4.08 -4.45
N ARG A 102 14.75 -2.77 -4.31
CA ARG A 102 15.45 -1.91 -5.27
C ARG A 102 16.40 -1.01 -4.52
N ALA A 103 17.67 -1.05 -4.90
CA ALA A 103 18.71 -0.20 -4.31
C ALA A 103 18.51 1.29 -4.66
N SER A 104 19.17 2.16 -3.90
CA SER A 104 19.12 3.63 -4.00
C SER A 104 19.90 4.22 -5.21
N ARG A 105 19.87 3.57 -6.37
CA ARG A 105 20.45 4.11 -7.61
C ARG A 105 19.38 4.20 -8.68
N GLU A 106 19.41 5.25 -9.50
CA GLU A 106 18.36 5.57 -10.49
C GLU A 106 18.03 4.38 -11.42
N ALA A 107 19.05 3.66 -11.88
CA ALA A 107 18.90 2.49 -12.73
C ALA A 107 18.94 1.14 -11.97
N ALA A 108 18.68 1.12 -10.66
CA ALA A 108 18.59 -0.16 -9.93
C ALA A 108 17.40 -0.98 -10.45
N PRO A 109 17.61 -2.24 -10.85
CA PRO A 109 16.51 -3.15 -11.10
C PRO A 109 15.83 -3.52 -9.78
N TRP A 110 14.56 -3.90 -9.87
CA TRP A 110 13.90 -4.65 -8.80
C TRP A 110 14.43 -6.09 -8.81
N LEU A 111 14.91 -6.55 -7.66
CA LEU A 111 15.40 -7.91 -7.48
C LEU A 111 14.50 -8.64 -6.47
N PRO A 112 14.21 -9.94 -6.69
CA PRO A 112 13.51 -10.73 -5.69
C PRO A 112 14.37 -10.81 -4.42
N ALA A 113 13.76 -10.55 -3.27
CA ALA A 113 14.37 -10.50 -1.97
C ALA A 113 13.88 -11.62 -1.03
N GLY A 114 12.85 -12.37 -1.45
CA GLY A 114 12.29 -13.49 -0.69
C GLY A 114 10.87 -13.81 -1.14
N GLU A 115 10.35 -14.95 -0.69
CA GLU A 115 8.99 -15.38 -0.95
C GLU A 115 8.40 -16.01 0.29
N VAL A 116 7.11 -15.79 0.52
CA VAL A 116 6.38 -16.46 1.59
C VAL A 116 5.07 -17.02 1.04
N ARG A 117 4.68 -18.17 1.57
CA ARG A 117 3.32 -18.69 1.36
C ARG A 117 2.39 -18.00 2.34
N ILE A 118 1.27 -17.53 1.81
CA ILE A 118 0.21 -16.92 2.62
C ILE A 118 -1.00 -17.85 2.61
N GLU A 119 -1.69 -17.87 3.74
CA GLU A 119 -2.98 -18.54 3.84
C GLU A 119 -4.09 -17.55 3.46
N GLY A 120 -4.93 -17.96 2.52
CA GLY A 120 -6.03 -17.13 2.02
C GLY A 120 -5.61 -16.09 0.98
N SER A 121 -6.50 -15.13 0.73
CA SER A 121 -6.34 -14.09 -0.29
C SER A 121 -6.56 -12.73 0.36
N PRO A 122 -5.50 -12.02 0.80
CA PRO A 122 -5.66 -10.69 1.34
C PRO A 122 -6.23 -9.77 0.24
N SER A 123 -7.10 -8.84 0.63
CA SER A 123 -7.61 -7.83 -0.30
C SER A 123 -6.71 -6.59 -0.33
N ALA A 124 -5.93 -6.37 0.73
CA ALA A 124 -4.96 -5.28 0.80
C ALA A 124 -3.69 -5.67 1.57
N LEU A 125 -2.58 -5.07 1.16
CA LEU A 125 -1.27 -5.19 1.79
C LEU A 125 -0.73 -3.80 2.15
N SER A 126 0.08 -3.74 3.20
CA SER A 126 0.84 -2.54 3.55
C SER A 126 2.12 -2.89 4.28
N LEU A 127 3.22 -2.24 3.91
CA LEU A 127 4.49 -2.41 4.62
C LEU A 127 4.51 -1.46 5.81
N ALA A 128 4.46 -2.03 7.01
CA ALA A 128 4.47 -1.29 8.26
C ALA A 128 5.88 -1.30 8.85
N ALA A 129 6.59 -0.18 8.66
CA ALA A 129 8.01 -0.08 8.98
C ALA A 129 8.86 -1.15 8.27
N GLU A 130 10.14 -1.27 8.61
CA GLU A 130 11.07 -2.17 7.93
C GLU A 130 10.88 -3.65 8.31
N GLU A 131 10.11 -3.92 9.36
CA GLU A 131 10.08 -5.23 10.03
C GLU A 131 8.79 -6.01 9.83
N ALA A 132 7.72 -5.38 9.35
CA ALA A 132 6.42 -6.01 9.31
C ALA A 132 5.60 -5.68 8.06
N LEU A 133 4.79 -6.65 7.65
CA LEU A 133 3.75 -6.49 6.64
C LEU A 133 2.38 -6.61 7.32
N LEU A 134 1.50 -5.66 7.04
CA LEU A 134 0.09 -5.74 7.38
C LEU A 134 -0.68 -6.32 6.21
N MET A 135 -1.54 -7.30 6.51
CA MET A 135 -2.39 -7.98 5.56
C MET A 135 -3.82 -7.85 6.04
N ALA A 136 -4.69 -7.29 5.19
CA ALA A 136 -6.11 -7.17 5.47
C ALA A 136 -6.88 -8.17 4.58
N PRO A 137 -7.37 -9.29 5.12
CA PRO A 137 -8.41 -10.09 4.47
C PRO A 137 -9.72 -9.31 4.30
N GLY A 138 -10.62 -9.83 3.46
CA GLY A 138 -11.93 -9.24 3.19
C GLY A 138 -12.84 -9.04 4.42
N SER A 139 -12.51 -9.65 5.57
CA SER A 139 -13.23 -9.47 6.83
C SER A 139 -12.88 -8.19 7.59
N GLY A 140 -11.83 -7.48 7.19
CA GLY A 140 -11.35 -6.28 7.89
C GLY A 140 -10.55 -6.54 9.16
N ALA A 141 -10.32 -7.81 9.49
CA ALA A 141 -9.23 -8.18 10.38
C ALA A 141 -7.91 -7.76 9.74
N VAL A 142 -6.88 -7.49 10.55
CA VAL A 142 -5.54 -7.20 10.06
C VAL A 142 -4.58 -8.14 10.74
N GLN A 143 -3.86 -8.90 9.92
CA GLN A 143 -2.73 -9.72 10.37
C GLN A 143 -1.45 -8.94 10.17
N ARG A 144 -0.52 -9.07 11.12
CA ARG A 144 0.85 -8.60 11.00
C ARG A 144 1.75 -9.79 10.80
N MET A 145 2.47 -9.80 9.69
CA MET A 145 3.54 -10.74 9.42
C MET A 145 4.88 -10.09 9.75
N ARG A 146 5.67 -10.73 10.61
CA ARG A 146 7.06 -10.32 10.83
C ARG A 146 7.91 -10.79 9.65
N MET A 147 8.67 -9.88 9.07
CA MET A 147 9.47 -10.14 7.88
C MET A 147 10.70 -11.03 8.14
N GLU A 148 11.19 -11.04 9.37
CA GLU A 148 12.37 -11.81 9.80
C GLU A 148 12.15 -13.32 9.75
N ASP A 149 10.98 -13.79 10.20
CA ASP A 149 10.68 -15.21 10.38
C ASP A 149 9.35 -15.66 9.75
N GLY A 150 8.58 -14.73 9.16
CA GLY A 150 7.27 -15.00 8.59
C GLY A 150 6.17 -15.25 9.61
N SER A 151 6.42 -15.04 10.92
CA SER A 151 5.41 -15.28 11.95
C SER A 151 4.22 -14.32 11.81
N LEU A 152 3.02 -14.86 12.01
CA LEU A 152 1.76 -14.12 11.92
C LEU A 152 1.18 -13.85 13.30
N ALA A 153 0.76 -12.60 13.52
CA ALA A 153 0.01 -12.19 14.69
C ALA A 153 -1.23 -11.38 14.28
N GLU A 154 -2.31 -11.47 15.04
CA GLU A 154 -3.46 -10.57 14.86
C GLU A 154 -3.05 -9.16 15.32
N ALA A 155 -3.16 -8.18 14.41
CA ALA A 155 -2.89 -6.77 14.69
C ALA A 155 -4.17 -5.97 14.96
N ALA A 156 -5.28 -6.37 14.33
CA ALA A 156 -6.60 -5.81 14.61
C ALA A 156 -7.69 -6.85 14.31
N ARG A 157 -8.72 -6.88 15.15
CA ARG A 157 -9.91 -7.73 14.95
C ARG A 157 -10.76 -7.23 13.78
N ALA A 158 -11.53 -8.15 13.20
CA ALA A 158 -12.56 -7.82 12.22
C ALA A 158 -13.55 -6.76 12.75
N VAL A 159 -14.17 -5.99 11.86
CA VAL A 159 -15.17 -4.97 12.19
C VAL A 159 -16.54 -5.50 11.76
N PRO A 160 -17.37 -6.03 12.67
CA PRO A 160 -18.60 -6.74 12.31
C PRO A 160 -19.61 -5.88 11.52
N SER A 161 -19.64 -4.56 11.78
CA SER A 161 -20.55 -3.63 11.08
C SER A 161 -20.11 -3.27 9.65
N HIS A 162 -18.96 -3.79 9.19
CA HIS A 162 -18.39 -3.48 7.88
C HIS A 162 -18.21 -4.75 7.02
N GLU A 163 -18.99 -5.80 7.30
CA GLU A 163 -19.10 -6.94 6.41
C GLU A 163 -19.56 -6.47 5.02
N GLY A 164 -18.85 -6.90 3.96
CA GLY A 164 -19.10 -6.46 2.59
C GLY A 164 -18.32 -5.22 2.14
N HIS A 165 -17.65 -4.48 3.04
CA HIS A 165 -16.79 -3.37 2.62
C HIS A 165 -15.56 -3.87 1.85
N LEU A 166 -15.11 -3.07 0.88
CA LEU A 166 -13.88 -3.35 0.13
C LEU A 166 -12.69 -2.69 0.83
N TRP A 167 -11.92 -3.48 1.58
CA TRP A 167 -10.71 -3.02 2.27
C TRP A 167 -9.62 -2.67 1.27
N GLN A 168 -9.17 -1.41 1.30
CA GLN A 168 -8.18 -0.85 0.38
C GLN A 168 -6.78 -0.81 0.98
N ALA A 169 -6.67 -0.53 2.28
CA ALA A 169 -5.40 -0.35 2.96
C ALA A 169 -5.50 -0.55 4.47
N ALA A 170 -4.36 -0.85 5.09
CA ALA A 170 -4.16 -0.79 6.54
C ALA A 170 -2.81 -0.10 6.82
N CYS A 171 -2.69 0.65 7.90
CA CYS A 171 -1.41 1.22 8.32
C CYS A 171 -1.23 1.17 9.84
N SER A 172 0.01 0.95 10.27
CA SER A 172 0.37 1.04 11.68
C SER A 172 0.38 2.51 12.11
N MET A 173 -0.12 2.77 13.32
CA MET A 173 -0.09 4.07 13.94
C MET A 173 1.01 4.15 15.02
N PRO A 174 1.47 5.36 15.40
CA PRO A 174 2.50 5.52 16.43
C PRO A 174 2.16 4.93 17.80
N ASN A 175 0.87 4.78 18.12
CA ASN A 175 0.39 4.16 19.36
C ASN A 175 0.32 2.62 19.29
N GLY A 176 0.82 2.01 18.21
CA GLY A 176 0.75 0.57 17.97
C GLY A 176 -0.57 0.07 17.38
N GLY A 177 -1.60 0.92 17.29
CA GLY A 177 -2.87 0.59 16.66
C GLY A 177 -2.77 0.49 15.14
N VAL A 178 -3.85 0.04 14.51
CA VAL A 178 -3.97 -0.03 13.05
C VAL A 178 -5.12 0.83 12.58
N ALA A 179 -4.86 1.75 11.65
CA ALA A 179 -5.91 2.42 10.89
C ALA A 179 -6.21 1.63 9.61
N ARG A 180 -7.47 1.58 9.22
CA ARG A 180 -7.96 0.80 8.08
C ARG A 180 -8.78 1.69 7.16
N LEU A 181 -8.60 1.52 5.85
CA LEU A 181 -9.37 2.21 4.83
C LEU A 181 -10.27 1.21 4.13
N ALA A 182 -11.57 1.50 4.09
CA ALA A 182 -12.57 0.67 3.43
C ALA A 182 -13.42 1.53 2.48
N LEU A 183 -13.92 0.93 1.41
CA LEU A 183 -14.96 1.52 0.56
C LEU A 183 -16.27 0.81 0.82
N ASN A 184 -17.36 1.58 0.93
CA ASN A 184 -18.71 1.02 0.92
C ASN A 184 -19.12 0.73 -0.54
N PRO A 185 -19.37 -0.54 -0.94
CA PRO A 185 -19.77 -0.87 -2.31
C PRO A 185 -21.25 -0.57 -2.62
N GLU A 186 -22.07 -0.19 -1.62
CA GLU A 186 -23.52 0.00 -1.81
C GLU A 186 -23.88 1.16 -2.75
N ASP A 187 -22.96 2.10 -2.98
CA ASP A 187 -23.10 3.12 -4.03
C ASP A 187 -21.85 3.18 -4.93
N PRO A 188 -21.83 2.46 -6.06
CA PRO A 188 -20.68 2.49 -6.99
C PRO A 188 -20.49 3.85 -7.67
N LEU A 189 -21.48 4.76 -7.59
CA LEU A 189 -21.37 6.14 -8.08
C LEU A 189 -20.76 7.06 -7.01
N VAL A 190 -20.81 6.67 -5.74
CA VAL A 190 -20.26 7.41 -4.61
C VAL A 190 -19.48 6.44 -3.71
N LEU A 191 -18.31 6.00 -4.18
CA LEU A 191 -17.37 5.25 -3.36
C LEU A 191 -16.82 6.17 -2.25
N GLU A 192 -17.53 6.26 -1.12
CA GLU A 192 -17.08 7.02 0.02
C GLU A 192 -16.02 6.22 0.80
N PRO A 193 -14.78 6.72 0.92
CA PRO A 193 -13.76 6.08 1.73
C PRO A 193 -14.04 6.31 3.22
N THR A 194 -14.16 5.22 3.96
CA THR A 194 -14.29 5.24 5.43
C THR A 194 -12.96 4.88 6.07
N LEU A 195 -12.41 5.82 6.85
CA LEU A 195 -11.23 5.59 7.68
C LEU A 195 -11.66 5.10 9.07
N LEU A 196 -11.30 3.88 9.40
CA LEU A 196 -11.54 3.27 10.70
C LEU A 196 -10.25 3.30 11.53
N LEU A 197 -10.33 3.97 12.67
CA LEU A 197 -9.27 4.00 13.67
C LEU A 197 -9.46 2.83 14.67
N PRO A 198 -8.42 2.45 15.42
CA PRO A 198 -8.47 1.32 16.35
C PRO A 198 -9.40 1.55 17.53
#